data_AF-A0A2M8NG27-F1
#
_entry.id   AF-A0A2M8NG27-F1
#
_cell.length_a   1.000
_cell.length_b   1.000
_cell.length_c   1.000
_cell.angle_alpha   90.00
_cell.angle_beta   90.00
_cell.angle_gamma   90.00
#
_symmetry.space_group_name_H-M   'P 1'
#
loop_
_entity.id
_entity.type
_entity.pdbx_description
1 polymer ?
#
loop_
_entity_poly.entity_id
_entity_poly.type
_entity_poly.pdbx_seq_one_letter_code
_entity_poly.pdbx_strand_id
1 'polypeptide(L)'
;PSLFYAFVSVIGFAVIGWVIISAQPLPSSVVVNVNGSPELVPLERARAEGLLSPGDALLYAAEPLSASIPVPRGLRYDGGGAVSRGYVALLVALVIYTAAFIAEIVRAGILAVPRGQLEAARALGFTSSQTLRMVILPQALRVIIPPLGNQYLNLSKNSSLAIAVAYPDIYAVMGTVINQSGQSVTGIVLIMLSYLIISLTISAV
;
A
#
# COMPACT_ATOMS: atom_id res chain seq x y z
N PRO A 1 13.46 8.25 -17.78
CA PRO A 1 13.45 6.82 -17.41
C PRO A 1 14.61 6.39 -16.47
N SER A 2 15.87 6.77 -16.73
CA SER A 2 17.04 6.30 -15.95
C SER A 2 17.08 6.78 -14.49
N LEU A 3 16.70 8.03 -14.21
CA LEU A 3 16.66 8.58 -12.85
C LEU A 3 15.62 7.90 -11.94
N PHE A 4 14.50 7.46 -12.51
CA PHE A 4 13.46 6.75 -11.76
C PHE A 4 13.94 5.38 -11.29
N TYR A 5 14.59 4.60 -12.17
CA TYR A 5 15.16 3.30 -11.80
C TYR A 5 16.30 3.42 -10.79
N ALA A 6 17.13 4.47 -10.90
CA ALA A 6 18.19 4.73 -9.93
C ALA A 6 17.64 5.09 -8.54
N PHE A 7 16.55 5.87 -8.47
CA PHE A 7 15.93 6.22 -7.20
C PHE A 7 15.25 5.01 -6.54
N VAL A 8 14.51 4.22 -7.32
CA VAL A 8 13.85 3.00 -6.84
C VAL A 8 14.88 1.97 -6.38
N SER A 9 16.01 1.82 -7.07
CA SER A 9 17.05 0.88 -6.66
C SER A 9 17.73 1.30 -5.36
N VAL A 10 18.03 2.59 -5.16
CA VAL A 10 18.64 3.11 -3.92
C VAL A 10 17.71 2.89 -2.72
N ILE A 11 16.41 3.18 -2.86
CA ILE A 11 15.43 2.91 -1.80
C ILE A 11 15.31 1.41 -1.55
N GLY A 12 15.25 0.60 -2.61
CA GLY A 12 15.19 -0.86 -2.48
C GLY A 12 16.38 -1.43 -1.70
N PHE A 13 17.59 -0.99 -2.03
CA PHE A 13 18.81 -1.40 -1.31
C PHE A 13 18.82 -0.94 0.15
N ALA A 14 18.38 0.29 0.43
CA ALA A 14 18.30 0.80 1.80
C ALA A 14 17.30 0.01 2.66
N VAL A 15 16.12 -0.33 2.11
CA VAL A 15 15.10 -1.12 2.79
C VAL A 15 15.57 -2.55 3.02
N ILE A 16 16.16 -3.20 2.00
CA ILE A 16 16.71 -4.56 2.12
C ILE A 16 17.84 -4.58 3.15
N GLY A 17 18.75 -3.60 3.11
CA GLY A 17 19.84 -3.48 4.09
C GLY A 17 19.33 -3.30 5.52
N TRP A 18 18.33 -2.45 5.71
CA TRP A 18 17.68 -2.25 7.01
C TRP A 18 17.00 -3.53 7.52
N VAL A 19 16.32 -4.29 6.65
CA VAL A 19 15.70 -5.58 7.01
C VAL A 19 16.74 -6.64 7.39
N ILE A 20 17.86 -6.73 6.67
CA ILE A 20 18.93 -7.70 6.97
C ILE A 20 19.61 -7.38 8.30
N ILE A 21 19.91 -6.10 8.56
CA ILE A 21 20.54 -5.65 9.81
C ILE A 21 19.61 -5.89 11.00
N SER A 22 18.31 -5.61 10.84
CA SER A 22 17.32 -5.79 11.91
C SER A 22 16.90 -7.24 12.18
N ALA A 23 17.25 -8.18 11.30
CA ALA A 23 17.00 -9.61 11.49
C ALA A 23 18.14 -10.32 12.26
N GLN A 24 19.27 -9.65 12.54
CA GLN A 24 20.35 -10.24 13.32
C GLN A 24 19.94 -10.30 14.81
N PRO A 25 20.10 -11.46 15.49
CA PRO A 25 19.80 -11.56 16.91
C PRO A 25 20.74 -10.63 17.70
N LEU A 26 20.15 -9.83 18.59
CA LEU A 26 20.90 -8.88 19.42
C LEU A 26 21.89 -9.63 20.35
N PRO A 27 23.08 -9.08 20.60
CA PRO A 27 24.04 -9.67 21.54
C PRO A 27 23.49 -9.66 22.96
N SER A 28 23.72 -10.74 23.72
CA SER A 28 23.22 -10.88 25.09
C SER A 28 23.91 -9.97 26.11
N SER A 29 25.13 -9.52 25.82
CA SER A 29 25.90 -8.58 26.66
C SER A 29 26.68 -7.59 25.79
N VAL A 30 26.82 -6.36 26.27
CA VAL A 30 27.58 -5.28 25.62
C VAL A 30 28.63 -4.75 26.60
N VAL A 31 29.81 -4.42 26.09
CA VAL A 31 30.84 -3.74 26.89
C VAL A 31 30.42 -2.29 27.06
N VAL A 32 30.16 -1.89 28.30
CA VAL A 32 29.70 -0.55 28.62
C VAL A 32 30.64 0.05 29.66
N ASN A 33 30.88 1.36 29.55
CA ASN A 33 31.74 2.06 30.48
C ASN A 33 30.96 2.42 31.74
N VAL A 34 31.18 1.65 32.81
CA VAL A 34 30.60 1.92 34.13
C VAL A 34 31.70 2.54 34.99
N ASN A 35 31.53 3.80 35.38
CA ASN A 35 32.47 4.52 36.26
C ASN A 35 33.94 4.54 35.79
N GLY A 36 34.20 4.55 34.47
CA GLY A 36 35.55 4.64 33.91
C GLY A 36 36.21 3.30 33.59
N SER A 37 35.56 2.17 33.90
CA SER A 37 36.04 0.81 33.56
C SER A 37 35.13 0.14 32.54
N PRO A 38 35.68 -0.56 31.52
CA PRO A 38 34.87 -1.33 30.58
C PRO A 38 34.35 -2.61 31.26
N GLU A 39 33.05 -2.68 31.51
CA GLU A 39 32.39 -3.84 32.12
C GLU A 39 31.42 -4.49 31.13
N LEU A 40 31.35 -5.83 31.14
CA LEU A 40 30.40 -6.60 30.34
C LEU A 40 29.05 -6.63 31.04
N VAL A 41 28.11 -5.82 30.53
CA VAL A 41 26.76 -5.69 31.11
C VAL A 41 25.74 -6.34 30.17
N PRO A 42 24.75 -7.11 30.69
CA PRO A 42 23.64 -7.60 29.88
C PRO A 42 22.93 -6.47 29.14
N LEU A 43 22.62 -6.65 27.84
CA LEU A 43 22.07 -5.59 26.99
C LEU A 43 20.77 -4.98 27.55
N GLU A 44 19.93 -5.80 28.18
CA GLU A 44 18.68 -5.34 28.82
C GLU A 44 18.95 -4.40 30.00
N ARG A 45 19.95 -4.70 30.83
CA ARG A 45 20.34 -3.81 31.94
C ARG A 45 20.99 -2.54 31.43
N ALA A 46 21.90 -2.65 30.46
CA ALA A 46 22.55 -1.49 29.84
C ALA A 46 21.53 -0.53 29.18
N ARG A 47 20.45 -1.07 28.59
CA ARG A 47 19.34 -0.28 28.05
C ARG A 47 18.48 0.33 29.16
N ALA A 48 18.11 -0.43 30.19
CA ALA A 48 17.28 0.04 31.30
C ALA A 48 17.97 1.15 32.12
N GLU A 49 19.29 1.05 32.27
CA GLU A 49 20.11 2.00 33.03
C GLU A 49 20.67 3.14 32.15
N GLY A 50 20.36 3.14 30.84
CA GLY A 50 20.78 4.20 29.92
C GLY A 50 22.30 4.28 29.71
N LEU A 51 23.02 3.18 29.92
CA LEU A 51 24.48 3.14 29.89
C LEU A 51 25.05 3.03 28.46
N LEU A 52 24.20 2.75 27.46
CA LEU A 52 24.61 2.62 26.07
C LEU A 52 25.08 3.96 25.48
N SER A 53 26.16 3.94 24.70
CA SER A 53 26.56 5.11 23.91
C SER A 53 25.48 5.44 22.87
N PRO A 54 25.36 6.69 22.39
CA PRO A 54 24.36 7.05 21.37
C PRO A 54 24.44 6.20 20.09
N GLY A 55 25.65 5.75 19.72
CA GLY A 55 25.86 4.84 18.59
C GLY A 55 25.37 3.42 18.86
N ASP A 56 25.68 2.89 20.04
CA ASP A 56 25.23 1.55 20.46
C ASP A 56 23.72 1.51 20.70
N ALA A 57 23.16 2.59 21.25
CA ALA A 57 21.73 2.74 21.45
C ALA A 57 20.95 2.69 20.13
N LEU A 58 21.47 3.30 19.05
CA LEU A 58 20.89 3.24 17.71
C LEU A 58 21.04 1.86 17.06
N LEU A 59 22.21 1.24 17.22
CA LEU A 59 22.53 -0.08 16.64
C LEU A 59 21.70 -1.20 17.29
N TYR A 60 21.37 -1.05 18.58
CA TYR A 60 20.53 -1.98 19.34
C TYR A 60 19.11 -1.42 19.60
N ALA A 61 18.67 -0.38 18.88
CA ALA A 61 17.41 0.33 19.13
C ALA A 61 16.15 -0.47 18.78
N ALA A 62 16.26 -1.47 17.91
CA ALA A 62 15.08 -2.06 17.29
C ALA A 62 15.18 -3.58 17.21
N GLU A 63 14.23 -4.25 17.85
CA GLU A 63 13.49 -5.31 17.14
C GLU A 63 12.33 -4.60 16.42
N PRO A 64 12.46 -4.21 15.14
CA PRO A 64 11.41 -3.43 14.46
C PRO A 64 10.25 -4.29 13.98
N LEU A 65 10.42 -5.61 13.92
CA LEU A 65 9.42 -6.58 13.49
C LEU A 65 9.23 -7.65 14.55
N SER A 66 8.63 -7.28 15.69
CA SER A 66 8.13 -8.27 16.63
C SER A 66 6.77 -8.79 16.13
N ALA A 67 6.78 -9.94 15.49
CA ALA A 67 5.56 -10.69 15.19
C ALA A 67 4.99 -11.23 16.50
N SER A 68 4.21 -10.40 17.20
CA SER A 68 3.47 -10.84 18.39
C SER A 68 2.33 -11.76 17.96
N ILE A 69 2.19 -12.89 18.64
CA ILE A 69 1.03 -13.77 18.43
C ILE A 69 -0.16 -13.11 19.14
N PRO A 70 -1.33 -12.99 18.48
CA PRO A 70 -2.50 -12.39 19.11
C PRO A 70 -2.94 -13.25 20.30
N VAL A 71 -2.87 -12.69 21.51
CA VAL A 71 -3.33 -13.34 22.73
C VAL A 71 -4.74 -12.85 23.04
N PRO A 72 -5.72 -13.76 23.24
CA PRO A 72 -7.06 -13.35 23.61
C PRO A 72 -7.05 -12.70 25.00
N ARG A 73 -7.55 -11.47 25.11
CA ARG A 73 -7.74 -10.71 26.35
C ARG A 73 -9.21 -10.29 26.44
N GLY A 74 -10.06 -11.22 26.90
CA GLY A 74 -11.51 -11.04 26.94
C GLY A 74 -12.13 -11.06 25.54
N LEU A 75 -12.92 -10.03 25.20
CA LEU A 75 -13.52 -9.83 23.86
C LEU A 75 -12.57 -9.16 22.86
N ARG A 76 -11.35 -8.82 23.28
CA ARG A 76 -10.34 -8.16 22.45
C ARG A 76 -9.15 -9.09 22.28
N TYR A 77 -8.45 -8.95 21.16
CA TYR A 77 -7.14 -9.54 20.96
C TYR A 77 -6.09 -8.49 21.24
N ASP A 78 -5.03 -8.87 21.96
CA ASP A 78 -3.89 -8.02 22.26
C ASP A 78 -2.64 -8.62 21.62
N GLY A 79 -1.84 -7.78 20.96
CA GLY A 79 -0.80 -8.24 20.03
C GLY A 79 -1.34 -8.78 18.69
N GLY A 80 -0.43 -9.12 17.78
CA GLY A 80 -0.75 -9.52 16.40
C GLY A 80 -1.03 -8.36 15.46
N GLY A 81 -1.08 -8.68 14.16
CA GLY A 81 -1.52 -7.74 13.13
C GLY A 81 -3.03 -7.54 13.22
N ALA A 82 -3.47 -6.33 13.57
CA ALA A 82 -4.90 -5.98 13.60
C ALA A 82 -5.24 -5.07 12.42
N VAL A 83 -6.25 -5.46 11.64
CA VAL A 83 -6.83 -4.59 10.60
C VAL A 83 -7.90 -3.71 11.24
N SER A 84 -7.84 -2.40 11.00
CA SER A 84 -8.84 -1.48 11.54
C SER A 84 -10.22 -1.71 10.94
N ARG A 85 -11.29 -1.53 11.74
CA ARG A 85 -12.68 -1.65 11.25
C ARG A 85 -12.97 -0.65 10.13
N GLY A 86 -12.43 0.58 10.24
CA GLY A 86 -12.55 1.62 9.23
C GLY A 86 -11.92 1.23 7.89
N TYR A 87 -10.78 0.54 7.92
CA TYR A 87 -10.15 0.01 6.70
C TYR A 87 -11.04 -1.02 5.99
N VAL A 88 -11.60 -1.99 6.73
CA VAL A 88 -12.47 -3.01 6.14
C VAL A 88 -13.72 -2.38 5.54
N ALA A 89 -14.35 -1.44 6.25
CA ALA A 89 -15.54 -0.74 5.75
C ALA A 89 -15.24 0.07 4.48
N LEU A 90 -14.13 0.82 4.47
CA LEU A 90 -13.66 1.56 3.29
C LEU A 90 -13.38 0.64 2.10
N LEU A 91 -12.68 -0.47 2.35
CA LEU A 91 -12.32 -1.45 1.33
C LEU A 91 -13.58 -2.04 0.68
N VAL A 92 -14.54 -2.49 1.49
CA VAL A 92 -15.80 -3.05 0.99
C VAL A 92 -16.57 -2.01 0.17
N ALA A 93 -16.68 -0.77 0.66
CA ALA A 93 -17.36 0.30 -0.04
C ALA A 93 -16.71 0.60 -1.41
N LEU A 94 -15.39 0.74 -1.46
CA LEU A 94 -14.64 1.01 -2.69
C LEU A 94 -14.73 -0.16 -3.67
N VAL A 95 -14.65 -1.40 -3.19
CA VAL A 95 -14.75 -2.60 -4.03
C VAL A 95 -16.12 -2.69 -4.68
N ILE A 96 -17.21 -2.57 -3.91
CA ILE A 96 -18.57 -2.65 -4.45
C ILE A 96 -18.81 -1.53 -5.46
N TYR A 97 -18.45 -0.29 -5.11
CA TYR A 97 -18.58 0.86 -6.01
C TYR A 97 -17.84 0.61 -7.33
N THR A 98 -16.56 0.25 -7.26
CA THR A 98 -15.71 0.09 -8.44
C THR A 98 -16.11 -1.11 -9.28
N ALA A 99 -16.51 -2.22 -8.65
CA ALA A 99 -16.96 -3.42 -9.35
C ALA A 99 -18.23 -3.15 -10.18
N ALA A 100 -19.16 -2.36 -9.66
CA ALA A 100 -20.37 -1.98 -10.42
C ALA A 100 -20.03 -1.19 -11.69
N PHE A 101 -19.12 -0.22 -11.60
CA PHE A 101 -18.66 0.54 -12.77
C PHE A 101 -17.89 -0.32 -13.78
N ILE A 102 -16.99 -1.19 -13.29
CA ILE A 102 -16.25 -2.12 -14.16
C ILE A 102 -17.22 -3.07 -14.87
N ALA A 103 -18.24 -3.58 -14.18
CA ALA A 103 -19.25 -4.45 -14.78
C ALA A 103 -19.99 -3.75 -15.93
N GLU A 104 -20.33 -2.47 -15.77
CA GLU A 104 -21.00 -1.68 -16.81
C GLU A 104 -20.07 -1.38 -17.99
N ILE A 105 -18.80 -1.08 -17.74
CA ILE A 105 -17.77 -0.92 -18.79
C ILE A 105 -17.64 -2.22 -19.60
N VAL A 106 -17.57 -3.38 -18.92
CA VAL A 106 -17.47 -4.70 -19.59
C VAL A 106 -18.73 -4.98 -20.40
N ARG A 107 -19.91 -4.73 -19.83
CA ARG A 107 -21.20 -4.90 -20.53
C ARG A 107 -21.27 -4.03 -21.79
N ALA A 108 -20.94 -2.75 -21.68
CA ALA A 108 -20.91 -1.82 -22.80
C ALA A 108 -19.88 -2.23 -23.86
N GLY A 109 -18.70 -2.69 -23.45
CA GLY A 109 -17.66 -3.18 -24.34
C GLY A 109 -18.05 -4.42 -25.14
N ILE A 110 -18.77 -5.36 -24.52
CA ILE A 110 -19.32 -6.54 -25.22
C ILE A 110 -20.40 -6.11 -26.21
N LEU A 111 -21.29 -5.20 -25.83
CA LEU A 111 -22.37 -4.69 -26.70
C LEU A 111 -21.88 -3.84 -27.87
N ALA A 112 -20.68 -3.25 -27.75
CA ALA A 112 -20.06 -2.48 -28.82
C ALA A 112 -19.61 -3.35 -30.01
N VAL A 113 -19.50 -4.68 -29.84
CA VAL A 113 -19.11 -5.59 -30.92
C VAL A 113 -20.26 -5.71 -31.95
N PRO A 114 -20.03 -5.47 -33.25
CA PRO A 114 -21.08 -5.54 -34.26
C PRO A 114 -21.74 -6.92 -34.32
N ARG A 115 -23.08 -6.94 -34.43
CA ARG A 115 -23.86 -8.19 -34.51
C ARG A 115 -23.43 -9.10 -35.68
N GLY A 116 -22.97 -8.52 -36.78
CA GLY A 116 -22.46 -9.28 -37.93
C GLY A 116 -21.28 -10.21 -37.58
N GLN A 117 -20.45 -9.85 -36.60
CA GLN A 117 -19.36 -10.73 -36.12
C GLN A 117 -19.91 -11.98 -35.41
N LEU A 118 -20.99 -11.82 -34.66
CA LEU A 118 -21.69 -12.93 -34.00
C LEU A 118 -22.39 -13.84 -35.02
N GLU A 119 -23.05 -13.24 -36.00
CA GLU A 119 -23.74 -13.98 -37.08
C GLU A 119 -22.73 -14.74 -37.96
N ALA A 120 -21.62 -14.12 -38.33
CA ALA A 120 -20.54 -14.75 -39.10
C ALA A 120 -19.89 -15.92 -38.33
N ALA A 121 -19.59 -15.73 -37.04
CA ALA A 121 -19.02 -16.80 -36.22
C ALA A 121 -19.96 -18.02 -36.12
N ARG A 122 -21.27 -17.78 -35.99
CA ARG A 122 -22.27 -18.86 -36.00
C ARG A 122 -22.39 -19.54 -37.36
N ALA A 123 -22.30 -18.78 -38.46
CA ALA A 123 -22.31 -19.34 -39.81
C ALA A 123 -21.09 -20.23 -40.09
N LEU A 124 -19.96 -19.96 -39.45
CA LEU A 124 -18.74 -20.79 -39.49
C LEU A 124 -18.79 -22.00 -38.53
N GLY A 125 -19.91 -22.23 -37.84
CA GLY A 125 -20.09 -23.37 -36.93
C GLY A 125 -19.44 -23.22 -35.55
N PHE A 126 -19.05 -22.01 -35.14
CA PHE A 126 -18.49 -21.82 -33.80
C PHE A 126 -19.56 -21.99 -32.72
N THR A 127 -19.19 -22.68 -31.64
CA THR A 127 -19.97 -22.75 -30.40
C THR A 127 -19.99 -21.39 -29.69
N SER A 128 -20.98 -21.13 -28.84
CA SER A 128 -21.09 -19.84 -28.13
C SER A 128 -19.84 -19.50 -27.31
N SER A 129 -19.19 -20.49 -26.70
CA SER A 129 -17.94 -20.29 -25.97
C SER A 129 -16.76 -19.94 -26.88
N GLN A 130 -16.67 -20.54 -28.07
CA GLN A 130 -15.66 -20.19 -29.08
C GLN A 130 -15.92 -18.78 -29.63
N THR A 131 -17.16 -18.46 -29.98
CA THR A 131 -17.53 -17.10 -30.44
C THR A 131 -17.18 -16.04 -29.39
N LEU A 132 -17.51 -16.30 -28.12
CA LEU A 132 -17.19 -15.37 -27.04
C LEU A 132 -15.66 -15.18 -26.90
N ARG A 133 -14.89 -16.27 -26.78
CA ARG A 133 -13.45 -16.19 -26.50
C ARG A 133 -12.61 -15.73 -27.69
N MET A 134 -12.97 -16.13 -28.91
CA MET A 134 -12.12 -15.92 -30.09
C MET A 134 -12.55 -14.73 -30.94
N VAL A 135 -13.81 -14.31 -30.87
CA VAL A 135 -14.35 -13.24 -31.72
C VAL A 135 -14.75 -12.02 -30.89
N ILE A 136 -15.65 -12.20 -29.92
CA ILE A 136 -16.23 -11.09 -29.16
C ILE A 136 -15.19 -10.50 -28.19
N LEU A 137 -14.59 -11.32 -27.33
CA LEU A 137 -13.73 -10.85 -26.24
C LEU A 137 -12.49 -10.07 -26.75
N PRO A 138 -11.75 -10.51 -27.78
CA PRO A 138 -10.60 -9.75 -28.29
C PRO A 138 -10.98 -8.38 -28.85
N GLN A 139 -12.18 -8.25 -29.43
CA GLN A 139 -12.70 -6.98 -29.95
C GLN A 139 -13.22 -6.09 -28.83
N ALA A 140 -14.02 -6.65 -27.92
CA ALA A 140 -14.56 -5.95 -26.76
C ALA A 140 -13.45 -5.39 -25.86
N LEU A 141 -12.35 -6.14 -25.66
CA LEU A 141 -11.22 -5.71 -24.84
C LEU A 141 -10.60 -4.39 -25.34
N ARG A 142 -10.54 -4.16 -26.66
CA ARG A 142 -10.03 -2.91 -27.23
C ARG A 142 -10.89 -1.69 -26.87
N VAL A 143 -12.19 -1.92 -26.61
CA VAL A 143 -13.14 -0.89 -26.17
C VAL A 143 -13.15 -0.76 -24.64
N ILE A 144 -12.94 -1.86 -23.92
CA ILE A 144 -12.96 -1.93 -22.45
C ILE A 144 -11.72 -1.29 -21.82
N ILE A 145 -10.52 -1.51 -22.38
CA ILE A 145 -9.26 -1.10 -21.76
C ILE A 145 -9.16 0.43 -21.57
N PRO A 146 -9.44 1.29 -22.57
CA PRO A 146 -9.30 2.74 -22.40
C PRO A 146 -10.09 3.35 -21.23
N PRO A 147 -11.40 3.06 -21.04
CA PRO A 147 -12.15 3.61 -19.89
C PRO A 147 -11.73 3.05 -18.53
N LEU A 148 -11.10 1.87 -18.45
CA LEU A 148 -10.59 1.34 -17.18
C LEU A 148 -9.47 2.21 -16.61
N GLY A 149 -8.64 2.85 -17.44
CA GLY A 149 -7.62 3.80 -16.98
C GLY A 149 -8.21 4.94 -16.15
N ASN A 150 -9.31 5.54 -16.65
CA ASN A 150 -10.03 6.57 -15.90
C ASN A 150 -10.63 6.02 -14.60
N GLN A 151 -11.11 4.77 -14.61
CA GLN A 151 -11.64 4.14 -13.40
C GLN A 151 -10.55 3.93 -12.32
N TYR A 152 -9.30 3.61 -12.69
CA TYR A 152 -8.19 3.52 -11.75
C TYR A 152 -7.81 4.89 -11.14
N LEU A 153 -7.84 5.95 -11.94
CA LEU A 153 -7.64 7.32 -11.44
C LEU A 153 -8.75 7.71 -10.46
N ASN A 154 -9.99 7.36 -10.77
CA ASN A 154 -11.14 7.60 -9.88
C ASN A 154 -11.04 6.79 -8.60
N LEU A 155 -10.63 5.52 -8.65
CA LEU A 155 -10.41 4.69 -7.47
C LEU A 155 -9.39 5.34 -6.52
N SER A 156 -8.28 5.82 -7.07
CA SER A 156 -7.23 6.48 -6.29
C SER A 156 -7.72 7.75 -5.61
N LYS A 157 -8.48 8.59 -6.34
CA LYS A 157 -9.11 9.79 -5.77
C LYS A 157 -10.16 9.45 -4.71
N ASN A 158 -11.03 8.49 -4.98
CA ASN A 158 -12.12 8.09 -4.07
C ASN A 158 -11.60 7.43 -2.80
N SER A 159 -10.41 6.83 -2.82
CA SER A 159 -9.77 6.29 -1.61
C SER A 159 -9.50 7.36 -0.55
N SER A 160 -9.38 8.63 -0.95
CA SER A 160 -9.20 9.77 -0.04
C SER A 160 -10.43 10.12 0.80
N LEU A 161 -11.61 9.60 0.43
CA LEU A 161 -12.85 9.78 1.18
C LEU A 161 -12.88 8.93 2.47
N ALA A 162 -11.78 8.23 2.77
CA ALA A 162 -11.59 7.39 3.95
C ALA A 162 -11.93 8.06 5.29
N ILE A 163 -11.72 9.37 5.36
CA ILE A 163 -12.05 10.18 6.53
C ILE A 163 -13.53 10.06 6.96
N ALA A 164 -14.45 9.81 6.00
CA ALA A 164 -15.87 9.63 6.28
C ALA A 164 -16.16 8.39 7.16
N VAL A 165 -15.27 7.39 7.15
CA VAL A 165 -15.37 6.17 7.97
C VAL A 165 -14.31 6.16 9.09
N ALA A 166 -13.79 7.35 9.43
CA ALA A 166 -12.75 7.55 10.43
C ALA A 166 -11.48 6.71 10.20
N TYR A 167 -11.16 6.40 8.94
CA TYR A 167 -9.89 5.77 8.60
C TYR A 167 -8.85 6.85 8.28
N PRO A 168 -7.71 6.90 9.00
CA PRO A 168 -6.71 7.93 8.80
C PRO A 168 -5.84 7.61 7.57
N ASP A 169 -6.27 8.08 6.41
CA ASP A 169 -5.49 8.06 5.18
C ASP A 169 -4.53 9.26 5.08
N ILE A 170 -3.82 9.41 3.95
CA ILE A 170 -2.86 10.52 3.76
C ILE A 170 -3.52 11.89 3.92
N TYR A 171 -4.78 12.03 3.52
CA TYR A 171 -5.52 13.28 3.65
C TYR A 171 -5.83 13.58 5.12
N ALA A 172 -6.36 12.60 5.87
CA ALA A 172 -6.66 12.76 7.29
C ALA A 172 -5.42 13.02 8.15
N VAL A 173 -4.32 12.30 7.89
CA VAL A 173 -3.04 12.49 8.60
C VAL A 173 -2.50 13.89 8.33
N MET A 174 -2.49 14.33 7.07
CA MET A 174 -2.00 15.67 6.74
C MET A 174 -2.90 16.77 7.30
N GLY A 175 -4.22 16.58 7.36
CA GLY A 175 -5.12 17.51 8.03
C GLY A 175 -4.75 17.71 9.50
N THR A 176 -4.36 16.63 10.19
CA THR A 176 -3.88 16.69 11.57
C THR A 176 -2.56 17.46 11.67
N VAL A 177 -1.61 17.20 10.77
CA VAL A 177 -0.32 17.93 10.70
C VAL A 177 -0.52 19.41 10.42
N ILE A 178 -1.43 19.77 9.52
CA ILE A 178 -1.76 21.17 9.20
C ILE A 178 -2.30 21.88 10.45
N ASN A 179 -3.23 21.24 11.17
CA ASN A 179 -3.81 21.82 12.38
C ASN A 179 -2.81 21.97 13.52
N GLN A 180 -1.82 21.08 13.63
CA GLN A 180 -0.79 21.13 14.69
C GLN A 180 0.35 22.11 14.36
N SER A 181 0.77 22.19 13.10
CA SER A 181 1.90 23.01 12.66
C SER A 181 1.51 24.43 12.24
N GLY A 182 0.23 24.67 11.94
CA GLY A 182 -0.26 25.90 11.32
C GLY A 182 0.21 26.10 9.87
N GLN A 183 0.92 25.13 9.27
CA GLN A 183 1.49 25.23 7.92
C GLN A 183 0.53 24.70 6.84
N SER A 184 -0.62 25.38 6.68
CA SER A 184 -1.67 24.94 5.75
C SER A 184 -1.21 24.85 4.30
N VAL A 185 -0.41 25.82 3.83
CA VAL A 185 0.08 25.85 2.43
C VAL A 185 0.97 24.63 2.15
N THR A 186 1.96 24.37 3.01
CA THR A 186 2.87 23.22 2.86
C THR A 186 2.11 21.90 2.86
N GLY A 187 1.16 21.72 3.79
CA GLY A 187 0.40 20.48 3.88
C GLY A 187 -0.49 20.23 2.66
N ILE A 188 -1.18 21.25 2.15
CA ILE A 188 -2.00 21.11 0.93
C ILE A 188 -1.12 20.80 -0.28
N VAL A 189 0.03 21.45 -0.43
CA VAL A 189 0.98 21.16 -1.53
C VAL A 189 1.47 19.71 -1.46
N LEU A 190 1.79 19.19 -0.28
CA LEU A 190 2.20 17.79 -0.11
C LEU A 190 1.08 16.82 -0.48
N ILE A 191 -0.17 17.10 -0.09
CA ILE A 191 -1.34 16.31 -0.54
C ILE A 191 -1.43 16.32 -2.06
N MET A 192 -1.39 17.50 -2.69
CA MET A 192 -1.50 17.62 -4.15
C MET A 192 -0.37 16.87 -4.87
N LEU A 193 0.88 17.00 -4.40
CA LEU A 193 2.03 16.30 -4.97
C LEU A 193 1.89 14.79 -4.82
N SER A 194 1.42 14.29 -3.68
CA SER A 194 1.23 12.86 -3.48
C SER A 194 0.21 12.27 -4.46
N TYR A 195 -0.96 12.90 -4.62
CA TYR A 195 -1.97 12.46 -5.58
C TYR A 195 -1.53 12.65 -7.03
N LEU A 196 -0.73 13.68 -7.32
CA LEU A 196 -0.14 13.88 -8.65
C LEU A 196 0.83 12.74 -9.00
N ILE A 197 1.70 12.34 -8.08
CA ILE A 197 2.64 11.23 -8.29
C ILE A 197 1.86 9.94 -8.55
N ILE A 198 0.85 9.64 -7.72
CA ILE A 198 -0.01 8.46 -7.92
C ILE A 198 -0.70 8.51 -9.30
N SER A 199 -1.26 9.66 -9.67
CA SER A 199 -1.92 9.85 -10.96
C SER A 199 -0.95 9.66 -12.14
N LEU A 200 0.28 10.16 -12.05
CA LEU A 200 1.29 10.00 -13.08
C LEU A 200 1.78 8.55 -13.17
N THR A 201 1.95 7.87 -12.04
CA THR A 201 2.30 6.45 -12.03
C THR A 201 1.21 5.61 -12.70
N ILE A 202 -0.06 5.89 -12.44
CA ILE A 202 -1.18 5.18 -13.09
C ILE A 202 -1.24 5.50 -14.59
N SER A 203 -1.04 6.77 -14.96
CA SER A 203 -1.07 7.20 -16.37
C SER A 203 0.13 6.72 -17.18
N ALA A 204 1.23 6.34 -16.54
CA ALA A 204 2.44 5.87 -17.20
C ALA A 204 2.40 4.39 -17.60
N VAL A 205 1.41 3.65 -17.07
CA VAL A 205 1.14 2.23 -17.38
C VAL A 205 0.04 2.15 -18.42
#